data_AF-A0A9D4NF73-F1
#
_entry.id   AF-A0A9D4NF73-F1
#
_cell.length_a   1.000
_cell.length_b   1.000
_cell.length_c   1.000
_cell.angle_alpha   90.00
_cell.angle_beta   90.00
_cell.angle_gamma   90.00
#
_symmetry.space_group_name_H-M   'P 1'
#
loop_
_entity.id
_entity.type
_entity.pdbx_description
1 polymer ?
#
loop_
_entity_poly.entity_id
_entity_poly.type
_entity_poly.pdbx_seq_one_letter_code
_entity_poly.pdbx_strand_id
1 'polypeptide(L)'
;MGGHGVVDSGLSAWQHEDCRFHPNYELEYARRLYDWCLHGNAEIGETTGIVLSETIREVIEHSEFLKNPHSAAQKIIEKSTVHVYAVDPQCNANETDDDDDDDDYDSSDDSFYSDTESCRKYPPFPSSHPCIPSRQFGTDNGALVQIAILGVPYFHHPDEVEANTSRICRTTHSHPLCVASCVVTTSLVSQMLQGRNSLSCHKSLEEILSCAITKATKYLDNSEQIEELNRYVNCSSIQNLTVGEQYNMSYVLKALGAAVLAVKSPLSYKSFMLNLFMEGGDSNSNGCVAGAILGCKVGYSKLPPEWLNGLRKQETEWLNLKINHLLDMIGLP
;
A
#
# COMPACT_ATOMS: atom_id res chain seq x y z
N MET A 1 -4.83 9.38 -61.13
CA MET A 1 -5.09 8.07 -60.51
C MET A 1 -3.90 7.73 -59.63
N GLY A 2 -4.12 7.55 -58.33
CA GLY A 2 -3.05 7.32 -57.36
C GLY A 2 -3.52 7.78 -55.98
N GLY A 3 -4.44 7.01 -55.39
CA GLY A 3 -4.89 7.21 -54.02
C GLY A 3 -3.86 6.62 -53.05
N HIS A 4 -3.42 7.40 -52.08
CA HIS A 4 -2.74 6.90 -50.90
C HIS A 4 -3.74 6.86 -49.75
N GLY A 5 -4.04 5.64 -49.32
CA GLY A 5 -4.87 5.35 -48.16
C GLY A 5 -4.16 5.81 -46.88
N VAL A 6 -4.88 6.57 -46.07
CA VAL A 6 -4.53 6.85 -44.69
C VAL A 6 -4.79 5.57 -43.89
N VAL A 7 -3.76 5.09 -43.21
CA VAL A 7 -3.84 3.97 -42.28
C VAL A 7 -4.52 4.47 -41.02
N ASP A 8 -5.68 3.89 -40.73
CA ASP A 8 -6.52 4.17 -39.58
C ASP A 8 -5.85 3.58 -38.32
N SER A 9 -5.18 4.42 -37.54
CA SER A 9 -4.68 4.05 -36.20
C SER A 9 -5.84 4.19 -35.22
N GLY A 10 -6.45 3.07 -34.83
CA GLY A 10 -7.60 2.96 -33.94
C GLY A 10 -7.39 3.49 -32.51
N LEU A 11 -7.23 4.81 -32.39
CA LEU A 11 -7.33 5.58 -31.15
C LEU A 11 -8.45 6.62 -31.34
N SER A 12 -9.70 6.17 -31.40
CA SER A 12 -10.83 7.09 -31.35
C SER A 12 -11.99 6.48 -30.57
N ALA A 13 -12.24 7.02 -29.37
CA ALA A 13 -13.55 7.43 -28.87
C ALA A 13 -13.49 7.71 -27.35
N TRP A 14 -12.76 8.74 -26.93
CA TRP A 14 -13.00 9.35 -25.62
C TRP A 14 -14.14 10.35 -25.80
N GLN A 15 -15.38 9.84 -25.73
CA GLN A 15 -16.55 10.71 -25.66
C GLN A 15 -16.67 11.26 -24.23
N HIS A 16 -16.75 12.59 -24.14
CA HIS A 16 -17.00 13.35 -22.92
C HIS A 16 -18.38 13.00 -22.36
N GLU A 17 -18.44 12.04 -21.45
CA GLU A 17 -19.57 11.88 -20.53
C GLU A 17 -19.19 12.44 -19.15
N ASP A 18 -20.13 13.13 -18.50
CA ASP A 18 -20.03 13.82 -17.20
C ASP A 18 -18.99 13.17 -16.24
N CYS A 19 -17.84 13.84 -16.03
CA CYS A 19 -16.70 13.39 -15.22
C CYS A 19 -16.98 13.21 -13.71
N ARG A 20 -18.24 13.15 -13.28
CA ARG A 20 -18.60 13.04 -11.87
C ARG A 20 -18.74 11.60 -11.39
N PHE A 21 -18.96 10.63 -12.27
CA PHE A 21 -19.05 9.20 -11.91
C PHE A 21 -18.67 8.30 -13.10
N HIS A 22 -17.39 7.98 -13.28
CA HIS A 22 -17.00 6.90 -14.19
C HIS A 22 -17.29 5.55 -13.50
N PRO A 23 -18.15 4.66 -14.03
CA PRO A 23 -18.77 3.59 -13.24
C PRO A 23 -17.86 2.41 -12.83
N ASN A 24 -16.53 2.49 -12.93
CA ASN A 24 -15.65 1.33 -12.69
C ASN A 24 -14.18 1.68 -12.34
N TYR A 25 -13.91 2.64 -11.44
CA TYR A 25 -12.53 3.05 -11.12
C TYR A 25 -11.68 1.91 -10.53
N GLU A 26 -12.27 1.07 -9.68
CA GLU A 26 -11.63 -0.09 -9.08
C GLU A 26 -11.25 -1.16 -10.10
N LEU A 27 -12.05 -1.30 -11.17
CA LEU A 27 -11.77 -2.26 -12.24
C LEU A 27 -10.64 -1.75 -13.14
N GLU A 28 -10.62 -0.45 -13.43
CA GLU A 28 -9.51 0.17 -14.16
C GLU A 28 -8.21 0.11 -13.35
N TYR A 29 -8.28 0.38 -12.04
CA TYR A 29 -7.15 0.17 -11.14
C TYR A 29 -6.67 -1.29 -11.16
N ALA A 30 -7.59 -2.26 -11.04
CA ALA A 30 -7.25 -3.68 -11.07
C ALA A 30 -6.56 -4.09 -12.38
N ARG A 31 -7.05 -3.62 -13.53
CA ARG A 31 -6.41 -3.87 -14.84
C ARG A 31 -5.00 -3.29 -14.90
N ARG A 32 -4.81 -2.05 -14.47
CA ARG A 32 -3.49 -1.39 -14.47
C ARG A 32 -2.53 -2.07 -13.51
N LEU A 33 -3.00 -2.47 -12.33
CA LEU A 33 -2.19 -3.21 -11.37
C LEU A 33 -1.78 -4.57 -11.94
N TYR A 34 -2.72 -5.31 -12.54
CA TYR A 34 -2.43 -6.59 -13.20
C TYR A 34 -1.39 -6.45 -14.30
N ASP A 35 -1.59 -5.47 -15.20
CA ASP A 35 -0.67 -5.18 -16.29
C ASP A 35 0.73 -4.81 -15.77
N TRP A 36 0.79 -3.95 -14.74
CA TRP A 36 2.05 -3.56 -14.10
C TRP A 36 2.77 -4.73 -13.45
N CYS A 37 2.05 -5.59 -12.73
CA CYS A 37 2.62 -6.79 -12.10
C CYS A 37 3.14 -7.81 -13.13
N LEU A 38 2.61 -7.81 -14.35
CA LEU A 38 3.04 -8.74 -15.40
C LEU A 38 4.15 -8.17 -16.28
N HIS A 39 4.07 -6.89 -16.64
CA HIS A 39 4.89 -6.29 -17.70
C HIS A 39 5.85 -5.19 -17.20
N GLY A 40 5.75 -4.76 -15.95
CA GLY A 40 6.49 -3.60 -15.45
C GLY A 40 5.90 -2.28 -15.97
N ASN A 41 6.57 -1.16 -15.69
CA ASN A 41 6.12 0.16 -16.11
C ASN A 41 6.89 0.66 -17.35
N ALA A 42 6.31 0.43 -18.53
CA ALA A 42 6.90 0.84 -19.80
C ALA A 42 7.12 2.36 -19.91
N GLU A 43 6.34 3.19 -19.21
CA GLU A 43 6.49 4.65 -19.23
C GLU A 43 7.84 5.12 -18.63
N ILE A 44 8.46 4.28 -17.78
CA ILE A 44 9.79 4.50 -17.21
C ILE A 44 10.81 3.45 -17.67
N GLY A 45 10.52 2.73 -18.76
CA GLY A 45 11.44 1.76 -19.35
C GLY A 45 11.61 0.46 -18.54
N GLU A 46 10.76 0.22 -17.54
CA GLU A 46 10.71 -1.06 -16.84
C GLU A 46 9.92 -2.07 -17.67
N THR A 47 10.51 -3.23 -17.93
CA THR A 47 9.90 -4.31 -18.74
C THR A 47 9.68 -5.60 -17.94
N THR A 48 9.95 -5.56 -16.64
CA THR A 48 9.84 -6.72 -15.75
C THR A 48 8.75 -6.44 -14.74
N GLY A 49 7.77 -7.34 -14.66
CA GLY A 49 6.73 -7.30 -13.65
C GLY A 49 7.30 -7.42 -12.23
N ILE A 50 6.68 -6.71 -11.29
CA ILE A 50 7.03 -6.74 -9.86
C ILE A 50 5.77 -7.06 -9.07
N VAL A 51 5.89 -7.96 -8.09
CA VAL A 51 4.86 -8.23 -7.10
C VAL A 51 5.31 -7.64 -5.77
N LEU A 52 4.47 -6.77 -5.21
CA LEU A 52 4.83 -5.94 -4.05
C LEU A 52 4.52 -6.60 -2.70
N SER A 53 3.57 -7.54 -2.68
CA SER A 53 3.28 -8.35 -1.50
C SER A 53 2.64 -9.67 -1.88
N GLU A 54 2.73 -10.61 -0.94
CA GLU A 54 2.13 -11.94 -1.08
C GLU A 54 0.61 -11.88 -1.24
N THR A 55 -0.06 -10.98 -0.51
CA THR A 55 -1.50 -10.73 -0.65
C THR A 55 -1.84 -10.28 -2.07
N ILE A 56 -1.08 -9.33 -2.63
CA ILE A 56 -1.30 -8.87 -4.01
C ILE A 56 -1.13 -10.03 -4.98
N ARG A 57 -0.07 -10.85 -4.82
CA ARG A 57 0.20 -12.03 -5.66
C ARG A 57 -1.01 -12.95 -5.79
N GLU A 58 -1.53 -13.40 -4.66
CA GLU A 58 -2.65 -14.35 -4.60
C GLU A 58 -3.95 -13.72 -5.11
N VAL A 59 -4.17 -12.43 -4.86
CA VAL A 59 -5.37 -11.74 -5.32
C VAL A 59 -5.37 -11.51 -6.83
N ILE A 60 -4.25 -11.09 -7.43
CA ILE A 60 -4.19 -10.86 -8.88
C ILE A 60 -4.25 -12.15 -9.70
N GLU A 61 -3.84 -13.28 -9.11
CA GLU A 61 -3.95 -14.61 -9.71
C GLU A 61 -5.39 -15.17 -9.66
N HIS A 62 -6.26 -14.61 -8.82
CA HIS A 62 -7.64 -15.06 -8.71
C HIS A 62 -8.44 -14.80 -10.01
N SER A 63 -9.16 -15.82 -10.48
CA SER A 63 -9.88 -15.80 -11.77
C SER A 63 -10.92 -14.68 -11.95
N GLU A 64 -11.40 -14.10 -10.84
CA GLU A 64 -12.35 -12.98 -10.85
C GLU A 64 -11.71 -11.61 -10.72
N PHE A 65 -10.40 -11.49 -10.50
CA PHE A 65 -9.75 -10.20 -10.20
C PHE A 65 -10.06 -9.12 -11.25
N LEU A 66 -9.96 -9.46 -12.53
CA LEU A 66 -10.24 -8.55 -13.65
C LEU A 66 -11.74 -8.36 -13.97
N LYS A 67 -12.63 -8.93 -13.16
CA LYS A 67 -14.10 -8.83 -13.31
C LYS A 67 -14.76 -8.21 -12.08
N ASN A 68 -14.31 -8.62 -10.90
CA ASN A 68 -14.77 -8.18 -9.60
C ASN A 68 -13.59 -8.28 -8.60
N PRO A 69 -12.70 -7.27 -8.58
CA PRO A 69 -11.50 -7.30 -7.75
C PRO A 69 -11.83 -7.35 -6.25
N HIS A 70 -12.92 -6.73 -5.81
CA HIS A 70 -13.36 -6.79 -4.41
C HIS A 70 -13.72 -8.21 -3.99
N SER A 71 -14.48 -8.93 -4.82
CA SER A 71 -14.84 -10.32 -4.52
C SER A 71 -13.63 -11.25 -4.55
N ALA A 72 -12.69 -11.03 -5.47
CA ALA A 72 -11.43 -11.76 -5.52
C ALA A 72 -10.62 -11.58 -4.22
N ALA A 73 -10.39 -10.33 -3.80
CA ALA A 73 -9.66 -10.01 -2.57
C ALA A 73 -10.33 -10.62 -1.33
N GLN A 74 -11.66 -10.46 -1.23
CA GLN A 74 -12.42 -11.00 -0.11
C GLN A 74 -12.30 -12.51 0.00
N LYS A 75 -12.49 -13.25 -1.10
CA LYS A 75 -12.41 -14.71 -1.12
C LYS A 75 -11.02 -15.23 -0.71
N ILE A 76 -9.97 -14.57 -1.19
CA ILE A 76 -8.59 -14.93 -0.86
C ILE A 76 -8.31 -14.71 0.64
N ILE A 77 -8.71 -13.56 1.18
CA ILE A 77 -8.50 -13.23 2.60
C ILE A 77 -9.32 -14.14 3.54
N GLU A 78 -10.57 -14.43 3.19
CA GLU A 78 -11.42 -15.35 3.95
C GLU A 78 -10.85 -16.78 3.98
N LYS A 79 -10.37 -17.28 2.83
CA LYS A 79 -9.78 -18.62 2.72
C LYS A 79 -8.53 -18.77 3.60
N SER A 80 -7.66 -17.75 3.62
CA SER A 80 -6.43 -17.77 4.42
C SER A 80 -6.70 -17.66 5.93
N THR A 81 -7.81 -17.02 6.33
CA THR A 81 -8.20 -16.92 7.75
C THR A 81 -8.64 -18.28 8.34
N VAL A 82 -9.23 -19.15 7.53
CA VAL A 82 -9.68 -20.49 7.98
C VAL A 82 -8.50 -21.43 8.27
N HIS A 83 -7.35 -21.27 7.60
CA HIS A 83 -6.20 -22.15 7.80
C HIS A 83 -5.34 -21.80 9.02
N VAL A 84 -5.38 -20.57 9.54
CA VAL A 84 -4.65 -20.19 10.75
C VAL A 84 -5.21 -20.88 12.01
N TYR A 85 -6.51 -21.20 12.03
CA TYR A 85 -7.15 -21.94 13.13
C TYR A 85 -6.97 -23.47 13.05
N ALA A 86 -6.31 -23.99 12.01
CA ALA A 86 -6.03 -25.41 11.84
C ALA A 86 -4.60 -25.81 12.26
N VAL A 87 -3.76 -24.85 12.67
CA VAL A 87 -2.40 -25.12 13.17
C VAL A 87 -2.43 -25.03 14.70
N ASP A 88 -2.14 -26.17 15.35
CA ASP A 88 -2.13 -26.35 16.80
C ASP A 88 -1.14 -25.37 17.50
N PRO A 89 -1.56 -24.62 18.55
CA PRO A 89 -0.67 -23.72 19.30
C PRO A 89 0.46 -24.40 20.07
N GLN A 90 0.58 -25.73 20.09
CA GLN A 90 1.56 -26.44 20.93
C GLN A 90 2.99 -26.48 20.38
N CYS A 91 3.29 -25.93 19.20
CA CYS A 91 4.67 -25.86 18.72
C CYS A 91 5.34 -24.53 19.14
N ASN A 92 5.55 -24.36 20.44
CA ASN A 92 6.51 -23.40 20.99
C ASN A 92 6.82 -23.75 22.46
N ALA A 93 7.83 -24.59 22.67
CA ALA A 93 8.75 -24.55 23.82
C ALA A 93 9.69 -25.75 23.74
N ASN A 94 10.93 -25.50 23.31
CA ASN A 94 12.18 -26.01 23.88
C ASN A 94 13.25 -26.07 22.79
N GLU A 95 14.01 -24.99 22.66
CA GLU A 95 15.40 -25.10 22.20
C GLU A 95 16.25 -24.58 23.35
N THR A 96 16.74 -25.53 24.14
CA THR A 96 17.95 -25.38 24.94
C THR A 96 19.13 -25.48 23.97
N ASP A 97 20.03 -24.50 24.07
CA ASP A 97 21.39 -24.57 23.54
C ASP A 97 22.03 -25.89 23.97
N ASP A 98 22.45 -26.72 23.02
CA ASP A 98 23.53 -27.69 23.19
C ASP A 98 24.17 -27.95 21.81
N ASP A 99 25.46 -27.62 21.73
CA ASP A 99 26.39 -28.05 20.70
C ASP A 99 26.48 -29.58 20.68
N ASP A 100 26.46 -30.21 19.50
CA ASP A 100 27.34 -31.35 19.14
C ASP A 100 27.01 -31.89 17.72
N ASP A 101 28.03 -32.53 17.16
CA ASP A 101 28.27 -32.85 15.74
C ASP A 101 27.35 -33.89 15.06
N ASP A 102 27.48 -33.87 13.72
CA ASP A 102 27.38 -34.99 12.74
C ASP A 102 26.03 -35.46 12.16
N ASP A 103 26.04 -35.41 10.82
CA ASP A 103 25.55 -36.37 9.81
C ASP A 103 24.08 -36.44 9.30
N ASP A 104 24.05 -36.57 7.97
CA ASP A 104 23.02 -37.06 7.04
C ASP A 104 21.80 -36.20 6.66
N TYR A 105 21.97 -35.53 5.52
CA TYR A 105 20.91 -34.91 4.71
C TYR A 105 20.30 -35.98 3.79
N ASP A 106 19.26 -36.69 4.26
CA ASP A 106 18.47 -37.58 3.42
C ASP A 106 17.27 -36.85 2.80
N SER A 107 17.17 -36.99 1.48
CA SER A 107 16.21 -36.37 0.60
C SER A 107 15.01 -37.29 0.37
N SER A 108 13.85 -36.98 0.96
CA SER A 108 12.55 -37.33 0.39
C SER A 108 11.40 -36.91 1.30
N ASP A 109 10.71 -35.81 0.97
CA ASP A 109 9.25 -35.79 1.09
C ASP A 109 8.62 -34.69 0.20
N ASP A 110 8.75 -34.86 -1.12
CA ASP A 110 7.93 -34.15 -2.11
C ASP A 110 6.67 -34.97 -2.39
N SER A 111 5.61 -34.78 -1.58
CA SER A 111 4.34 -35.43 -1.89
C SER A 111 3.09 -34.67 -1.40
N PHE A 112 2.92 -33.39 -1.74
CA PHE A 112 1.56 -32.81 -1.69
C PHE A 112 1.29 -31.61 -2.61
N TYR A 113 1.41 -31.78 -3.93
CA TYR A 113 0.71 -30.93 -4.91
C TYR A 113 0.37 -31.73 -6.17
N SER A 114 -0.77 -32.43 -6.17
CA SER A 114 -1.39 -32.90 -7.41
C SER A 114 -2.84 -32.40 -7.46
N ASP A 115 -3.08 -31.47 -8.39
CA ASP A 115 -4.36 -31.11 -9.04
C ASP A 115 -4.65 -29.60 -9.06
N THR A 116 -3.87 -28.85 -9.84
CA THR A 116 -4.31 -27.53 -10.38
C THR A 116 -3.92 -27.30 -11.85
N GLU A 117 -3.52 -28.33 -12.60
CA GLU A 117 -2.98 -28.14 -13.95
C GLU A 117 -3.99 -27.72 -15.04
N SER A 118 -5.30 -27.66 -14.78
CA SER A 118 -6.28 -27.38 -15.86
C SER A 118 -6.69 -25.90 -16.03
N CYS A 119 -6.13 -24.95 -15.26
CA CYS A 119 -6.57 -23.54 -15.30
C CYS A 119 -5.49 -22.48 -15.62
N ARG A 120 -4.23 -22.84 -15.92
CA ARG A 120 -3.18 -21.85 -16.23
C ARG A 120 -3.26 -21.38 -17.69
N LYS A 121 -4.08 -20.36 -17.94
CA LYS A 121 -4.13 -19.65 -19.24
C LYS A 121 -3.01 -18.61 -19.43
N TYR A 122 -2.18 -18.38 -18.42
CA TYR A 122 -1.16 -17.33 -18.41
C TYR A 122 0.16 -17.87 -17.83
N PRO A 123 1.33 -17.34 -18.27
CA PRO A 123 2.63 -17.76 -17.76
C PRO A 123 2.75 -17.51 -16.25
N PRO A 124 3.53 -18.32 -15.52
CA PRO A 124 3.77 -18.10 -14.09
C PRO A 124 4.47 -16.75 -13.87
N PHE A 125 4.07 -16.02 -12.83
CA PHE A 125 4.74 -14.77 -12.42
C PHE A 125 6.21 -15.05 -12.07
N PRO A 126 7.12 -14.10 -12.34
CA PRO A 126 8.54 -14.27 -12.04
C PRO A 126 8.75 -14.54 -10.54
N SER A 127 9.60 -15.52 -10.22
CA SER A 127 9.99 -15.85 -8.84
C SER A 127 10.68 -14.65 -8.19
N SER A 128 9.94 -13.84 -7.42
CA SER A 128 10.46 -12.66 -6.73
C SER A 128 11.06 -13.01 -5.37
N HIS A 129 11.95 -12.14 -4.89
CA HIS A 129 12.54 -12.14 -3.54
C HIS A 129 11.47 -12.40 -2.46
N PRO A 130 11.81 -13.03 -1.31
CA PRO A 130 10.84 -13.32 -0.27
C PRO A 130 10.14 -12.02 0.16
N CYS A 131 8.83 -11.97 -0.08
CA CYS A 131 7.98 -10.88 0.40
C CYS A 131 8.15 -10.74 1.92
N ILE A 132 8.25 -9.51 2.41
CA ILE A 132 8.40 -9.29 3.85
C ILE A 132 7.12 -9.78 4.54
N PRO A 133 7.22 -10.70 5.53
CA PRO A 133 6.05 -11.37 6.08
C PRO A 133 5.24 -10.48 7.02
N SER A 134 3.94 -10.77 7.05
CA SER A 134 3.00 -10.35 8.09
C SER A 134 2.39 -11.59 8.73
N ARG A 135 2.16 -11.57 10.05
CA ARG A 135 1.65 -12.75 10.79
C ARG A 135 0.29 -13.23 10.28
N GLN A 136 -0.57 -12.28 9.93
CA GLN A 136 -1.89 -12.56 9.38
C GLN A 136 -1.90 -12.20 7.90
N PHE A 137 -2.23 -13.18 7.06
CA PHE A 137 -2.39 -12.98 5.63
C PHE A 137 -3.42 -11.86 5.34
N GLY A 138 -3.14 -11.00 4.37
CA GLY A 138 -4.03 -9.90 4.00
C GLY A 138 -3.93 -8.66 4.89
N THR A 139 -3.03 -8.66 5.89
CA THR A 139 -2.81 -7.52 6.81
C THR A 139 -1.49 -6.79 6.60
N ASP A 140 -0.79 -7.08 5.50
CA ASP A 140 0.41 -6.35 5.10
C ASP A 140 0.09 -4.95 4.54
N ASN A 141 1.14 -4.14 4.42
CA ASN A 141 1.07 -2.74 4.02
C ASN A 141 1.00 -2.51 2.50
N GLY A 142 0.86 -3.55 1.66
CA GLY A 142 0.91 -3.44 0.21
C GLY A 142 -0.15 -2.50 -0.39
N ALA A 143 -1.35 -2.42 0.20
CA ALA A 143 -2.35 -1.41 -0.19
C ALA A 143 -1.95 0.01 0.27
N LEU A 144 -1.35 0.12 1.45
CA LEU A 144 -1.08 1.41 2.11
C LEU A 144 0.03 2.21 1.42
N VAL A 145 1.08 1.55 0.94
CA VAL A 145 2.26 2.21 0.34
C VAL A 145 1.96 3.02 -0.92
N GLN A 146 0.84 2.74 -1.59
CA GLN A 146 0.47 3.38 -2.86
C GLN A 146 -0.71 4.36 -2.74
N ILE A 147 -1.35 4.46 -1.58
CA ILE A 147 -2.68 5.08 -1.49
C ILE A 147 -2.68 6.57 -1.14
N ALA A 148 -1.55 7.11 -0.64
CA ALA A 148 -1.47 8.50 -0.18
C ALA A 148 -1.97 9.52 -1.22
N ILE A 149 -1.74 9.24 -2.51
CA ILE A 149 -2.20 10.08 -3.62
C ILE A 149 -3.72 10.25 -3.68
N LEU A 150 -4.52 9.30 -3.19
CA LEU A 150 -5.98 9.40 -3.21
C LEU A 150 -6.52 10.50 -2.29
N GLY A 151 -5.70 11.01 -1.36
CA GLY A 151 -6.02 12.19 -0.57
C GLY A 151 -5.98 13.51 -1.34
N VAL A 152 -5.43 13.53 -2.58
CA VAL A 152 -5.14 14.76 -3.34
C VAL A 152 -6.28 15.17 -4.28
N PRO A 153 -6.76 14.37 -5.26
CA PRO A 153 -7.64 14.89 -6.32
C PRO A 153 -8.94 15.52 -5.81
N TYR A 154 -9.50 14.94 -4.76
CA TYR A 154 -10.77 15.37 -4.15
C TYR A 154 -10.56 15.89 -2.73
N PHE A 155 -9.42 16.50 -2.42
CA PHE A 155 -9.07 16.88 -1.04
C PHE A 155 -10.09 17.81 -0.36
N HIS A 156 -10.90 18.57 -1.11
CA HIS A 156 -12.02 19.38 -0.61
C HIS A 156 -13.31 18.60 -0.30
N HIS A 157 -13.42 17.35 -0.76
CA HIS A 157 -14.57 16.45 -0.63
C HIS A 157 -14.20 15.25 0.25
N PRO A 158 -14.19 15.42 1.59
CA PRO A 158 -13.73 14.40 2.54
C PRO A 158 -14.40 13.03 2.41
N ASP A 159 -15.67 12.98 2.02
CA ASP A 159 -16.43 11.75 1.86
C ASP A 159 -16.04 11.02 0.56
N GLU A 160 -15.70 11.76 -0.49
CA GLU A 160 -15.23 11.20 -1.76
C GLU A 160 -13.82 10.62 -1.61
N VAL A 161 -12.94 11.29 -0.85
CA VAL A 161 -11.62 10.74 -0.48
C VAL A 161 -11.78 9.43 0.29
N GLU A 162 -12.65 9.40 1.29
CA GLU A 162 -12.93 8.21 2.10
C GLU A 162 -13.47 7.06 1.22
N ALA A 163 -14.48 7.34 0.39
CA ALA A 163 -15.10 6.36 -0.48
C ALA A 163 -14.12 5.80 -1.54
N ASN A 164 -13.31 6.65 -2.17
CA ASN A 164 -12.29 6.20 -3.12
C ASN A 164 -11.20 5.37 -2.44
N THR A 165 -10.78 5.77 -1.25
CA THR A 165 -9.77 5.05 -0.47
C THR A 165 -10.23 3.64 -0.13
N SER A 166 -11.44 3.50 0.40
CA SER A 166 -12.02 2.19 0.71
C SER A 166 -12.17 1.32 -0.54
N ARG A 167 -12.70 1.89 -1.64
CA ARG A 167 -12.86 1.19 -2.92
C ARG A 167 -11.54 0.66 -3.47
N ILE A 168 -10.49 1.48 -3.50
CA ILE A 168 -9.18 1.07 -4.04
C ILE A 168 -8.48 0.08 -3.11
N CYS A 169 -8.46 0.32 -1.80
CA CYS A 169 -7.84 -0.61 -0.84
C CYS A 169 -8.42 -2.03 -0.98
N ARG A 170 -9.76 -2.13 -1.05
CA ARG A 170 -10.49 -3.41 -1.12
C ARG A 170 -10.26 -4.19 -2.40
N THR A 171 -9.60 -3.62 -3.41
CA THR A 171 -9.24 -4.37 -4.62
C THR A 171 -8.18 -5.44 -4.37
N THR A 172 -7.32 -5.24 -3.36
CA THR A 172 -6.24 -6.17 -3.01
C THR A 172 -6.27 -6.56 -1.54
N HIS A 173 -6.58 -5.62 -0.65
CA HIS A 173 -6.59 -5.83 0.80
C HIS A 173 -7.97 -5.47 1.36
N SER A 174 -8.86 -6.46 1.44
CA SER A 174 -10.20 -6.28 2.01
C SER A 174 -10.23 -6.34 3.54
N HIS A 175 -9.11 -6.60 4.20
CA HIS A 175 -9.04 -6.68 5.66
C HIS A 175 -9.37 -5.32 6.31
N PRO A 176 -10.25 -5.27 7.33
CA PRO A 176 -10.69 -4.05 8.02
C PRO A 176 -9.55 -3.10 8.42
N LEU A 177 -8.48 -3.64 9.02
CA LEU A 177 -7.31 -2.86 9.45
C LEU A 177 -6.58 -2.18 8.27
N CYS A 178 -6.52 -2.82 7.11
CA CYS A 178 -5.91 -2.22 5.92
C CYS A 178 -6.75 -1.06 5.40
N VAL A 179 -8.08 -1.25 5.33
CA VAL A 179 -9.01 -0.20 4.89
C VAL A 179 -8.96 0.99 5.86
N ALA A 180 -9.03 0.74 7.17
CA ALA A 180 -8.93 1.78 8.19
C ALA A 180 -7.59 2.53 8.10
N SER A 181 -6.47 1.82 7.92
CA SER A 181 -5.14 2.45 7.79
C SER A 181 -5.02 3.34 6.55
N CYS A 182 -5.57 2.88 5.43
CA CYS A 182 -5.63 3.67 4.22
C CYS A 182 -6.47 4.93 4.41
N VAL A 183 -7.65 4.81 5.06
CA VAL A 183 -8.54 5.93 5.35
C VAL A 183 -7.89 6.95 6.28
N VAL A 184 -7.15 6.53 7.31
CA VAL A 184 -6.37 7.48 8.13
C VAL A 184 -5.40 8.24 7.24
N THR A 185 -4.60 7.53 6.45
CA THR A 185 -3.52 8.09 5.62
C THR A 185 -4.03 9.12 4.62
N THR A 186 -5.06 8.79 3.84
CA THR A 186 -5.62 9.70 2.83
C THR A 186 -6.40 10.85 3.44
N SER A 187 -7.07 10.63 4.58
CA SER A 187 -7.74 11.68 5.34
C SER A 187 -6.75 12.69 5.91
N LEU A 188 -5.57 12.24 6.37
CA LEU A 188 -4.49 13.13 6.80
C LEU A 188 -4.02 14.03 5.64
N VAL A 189 -3.72 13.44 4.47
CA VAL A 189 -3.34 14.20 3.27
C VAL A 189 -4.42 15.22 2.90
N SER A 190 -5.67 14.78 2.77
CA SER A 190 -6.78 15.64 2.37
C SER A 190 -6.99 16.80 3.34
N GLN A 191 -6.96 16.56 4.65
CA GLN A 191 -7.15 17.61 5.66
C GLN A 191 -5.98 18.59 5.70
N MET A 192 -4.74 18.12 5.56
CA MET A 192 -3.56 18.99 5.53
C MET A 192 -3.60 19.92 4.30
N LEU A 193 -4.03 19.42 3.14
CA LEU A 193 -4.13 20.21 1.91
C LEU A 193 -5.26 21.25 1.94
N GLN A 194 -6.30 21.07 2.76
CA GLN A 194 -7.37 22.07 2.90
C GLN A 194 -6.93 23.38 3.55
N GLY A 195 -5.77 23.42 4.22
CA GLY A 195 -5.21 24.64 4.82
C GLY A 195 -6.06 25.27 5.96
N ARG A 196 -7.06 24.54 6.49
CA ARG A 196 -7.95 25.02 7.57
C ARG A 196 -7.27 25.04 8.94
N ASN A 197 -6.22 24.25 9.09
CA ASN A 197 -5.52 23.99 10.35
C ASN A 197 -4.05 24.37 10.19
N SER A 198 -3.46 24.92 11.26
CA SER A 198 -2.02 25.23 11.26
C SER A 198 -1.21 23.95 11.47
N LEU A 199 -0.42 23.54 10.46
CA LEU A 199 0.41 22.33 10.52
C LEU A 199 1.64 22.46 11.43
N SER A 200 1.92 23.66 11.94
CA SER A 200 2.94 23.93 12.95
C SER A 200 2.36 23.96 14.37
N CYS A 201 1.04 23.88 14.53
CA CYS A 201 0.36 23.86 15.83
C CYS A 201 0.02 22.44 16.26
N HIS A 202 0.54 22.00 17.41
CA HIS A 202 0.28 20.66 17.95
C HIS A 202 -1.22 20.37 18.09
N LYS A 203 -1.99 21.30 18.66
CA LYS A 203 -3.44 21.11 18.85
C LYS A 203 -4.16 20.89 17.52
N SER A 204 -3.79 21.63 16.49
CA SER A 204 -4.38 21.49 15.16
C SER A 204 -4.03 20.15 14.50
N LEU A 205 -2.82 19.64 14.71
CA LEU A 205 -2.43 18.30 14.24
C LEU A 205 -3.21 17.19 14.96
N GLU A 206 -3.42 17.32 16.27
CA GLU A 206 -4.26 16.39 17.04
C GLU A 206 -5.72 16.40 16.58
N GLU A 207 -6.27 17.56 16.20
CA GLU A 207 -7.61 17.67 15.62
C GLU A 207 -7.70 16.95 14.26
N ILE A 208 -6.72 17.15 13.38
CA ILE A 208 -6.63 16.47 12.07
C ILE A 208 -6.55 14.95 12.25
N LEU A 209 -5.68 14.49 13.16
CA LEU A 209 -5.50 13.08 13.49
C LEU A 209 -6.78 12.47 14.06
N SER A 210 -7.41 13.14 15.02
CA SER A 210 -8.66 12.68 15.64
C SER A 210 -9.78 12.52 14.61
N CYS A 211 -9.91 13.47 13.69
CA CYS A 211 -10.87 13.39 12.59
C CYS A 211 -10.58 12.21 11.65
N ALA A 212 -9.30 11.98 11.29
CA ALA A 212 -8.90 10.86 10.45
C ALA A 212 -9.18 9.50 11.11
N ILE A 213 -8.85 9.36 12.40
CA ILE A 213 -9.09 8.13 13.18
C ILE A 213 -10.59 7.86 13.31
N THR A 214 -11.40 8.89 13.59
CA THR A 214 -12.87 8.75 13.71
C THR A 214 -13.53 8.29 12.41
N LYS A 215 -12.99 8.66 11.25
CA LYS A 215 -13.45 8.11 9.97
C LYS A 215 -13.05 6.65 9.81
N ALA A 216 -11.82 6.31 10.17
CA ALA A 216 -11.28 4.96 10.02
C ALA A 216 -11.98 3.93 10.91
N THR A 217 -12.43 4.30 12.11
CA THR A 217 -13.13 3.37 13.03
C THR A 217 -14.45 2.84 12.47
N LYS A 218 -15.07 3.52 11.49
CA LYS A 218 -16.27 3.03 10.79
C LYS A 218 -16.02 1.75 9.99
N TYR A 219 -14.76 1.45 9.66
CA TYR A 219 -14.36 0.31 8.84
C TYR A 219 -13.90 -0.88 9.68
N LEU A 220 -13.93 -0.77 11.00
CA LEU A 220 -13.51 -1.82 11.93
C LEU A 220 -14.73 -2.58 12.43
N ASP A 221 -14.61 -3.90 12.50
CA ASP A 221 -15.73 -4.80 12.76
C ASP A 221 -15.96 -5.04 14.25
N ASN A 222 -14.91 -4.90 15.08
CA ASN A 222 -14.95 -5.26 16.50
C ASN A 222 -14.01 -4.41 17.36
N SER A 223 -14.14 -4.54 18.68
CA SER A 223 -13.36 -3.78 19.66
C SER A 223 -11.87 -4.09 19.64
N GLU A 224 -11.49 -5.34 19.34
CA GLU A 224 -10.08 -5.76 19.25
C GLU A 224 -9.35 -4.99 18.15
N GLN A 225 -9.96 -4.88 16.96
CA GLN A 225 -9.42 -4.09 15.86
C GLN A 225 -9.31 -2.60 16.20
N ILE A 226 -10.28 -2.06 16.95
CA ILE A 226 -10.25 -0.67 17.42
C ILE A 226 -9.11 -0.44 18.41
N GLU A 227 -8.94 -1.34 19.39
CA GLU A 227 -7.85 -1.29 20.36
C GLU A 227 -6.48 -1.42 19.67
N GLU A 228 -6.40 -2.29 18.68
CA GLU A 228 -5.22 -2.50 17.87
C GLU A 228 -4.85 -1.26 17.04
N LEU A 229 -5.80 -0.65 16.31
CA LEU A 229 -5.56 0.62 15.63
C LEU A 229 -5.08 1.69 16.64
N ASN A 230 -5.78 1.80 17.77
CA ASN A 230 -5.48 2.78 18.82
C ASN A 230 -4.06 2.62 19.39
N ARG A 231 -3.59 1.39 19.55
CA ARG A 231 -2.23 1.09 20.02
C ARG A 231 -1.16 1.70 19.11
N TYR A 232 -1.31 1.61 17.79
CA TYR A 232 -0.32 2.15 16.85
C TYR A 232 -0.44 3.65 16.61
N VAL A 233 -1.65 4.21 16.50
CA VAL A 233 -1.83 5.65 16.28
C VAL A 233 -1.52 6.50 17.54
N ASN A 234 -1.57 5.89 18.72
CA ASN A 234 -1.15 6.51 19.99
C ASN A 234 0.25 6.07 20.45
N CYS A 235 1.01 5.41 19.58
CA CYS A 235 2.38 5.05 19.88
C CYS A 235 3.22 6.30 20.22
N SER A 236 4.15 6.18 21.16
CA SER A 236 4.96 7.29 21.68
C SER A 236 6.36 7.41 21.07
N SER A 237 6.87 6.36 20.44
CA SER A 237 8.21 6.32 19.84
C SER A 237 8.28 5.33 18.68
N ILE A 238 9.29 5.48 17.82
CA ILE A 238 9.48 4.57 16.69
C ILE A 238 9.81 3.14 17.19
N GLN A 239 10.59 3.02 18.27
CA GLN A 239 10.96 1.74 18.86
C GLN A 239 9.73 0.95 19.32
N ASN A 240 8.72 1.63 19.86
CA ASN A 240 7.49 1.01 20.34
C ASN A 240 6.58 0.49 19.20
N LEU A 241 6.85 0.85 17.94
CA LEU A 241 6.18 0.27 16.78
C LEU A 241 6.68 -1.14 16.44
N THR A 242 7.85 -1.54 16.98
CA THR A 242 8.49 -2.83 16.72
C THR A 242 8.59 -3.17 15.22
N VAL A 243 9.04 -2.20 14.42
CA VAL A 243 9.09 -2.32 12.94
C VAL A 243 9.95 -3.47 12.45
N GLY A 244 10.98 -3.86 13.22
CA GLY A 244 11.86 -5.00 12.97
C GLY A 244 11.41 -6.33 13.60
N GLU A 245 10.20 -6.43 14.17
CA GLU A 245 9.69 -7.69 14.74
C GLU A 245 9.56 -8.76 13.64
N GLN A 246 10.31 -9.86 13.82
CA GLN A 246 10.33 -10.99 12.90
C GLN A 246 8.92 -11.53 12.62
N TYR A 247 8.72 -12.00 11.39
CA TYR A 247 7.45 -12.53 10.88
C TYR A 247 6.28 -11.53 10.82
N ASN A 248 6.50 -10.26 11.21
CA ASN A 248 5.44 -9.26 11.24
C ASN A 248 5.91 -7.87 10.76
N MET A 249 6.95 -7.83 9.94
CA MET A 249 7.63 -6.59 9.56
C MET A 249 6.78 -5.74 8.59
N SER A 250 5.99 -6.36 7.71
CA SER A 250 5.14 -5.66 6.73
C SER A 250 3.76 -5.31 7.25
N TYR A 251 3.48 -5.52 8.54
CA TYR A 251 2.17 -5.30 9.13
C TYR A 251 1.68 -3.85 8.94
N VAL A 252 0.46 -3.69 8.40
CA VAL A 252 -0.07 -2.40 7.94
C VAL A 252 -0.04 -1.30 9.01
N LEU A 253 -0.31 -1.66 10.26
CA LEU A 253 -0.37 -0.69 11.35
C LEU A 253 1.00 -0.16 11.78
N LYS A 254 2.09 -0.85 11.45
CA LYS A 254 3.46 -0.37 11.71
C LYS A 254 3.81 0.80 10.80
N ALA A 255 3.53 0.66 9.51
CA ALA A 255 3.70 1.72 8.53
C ALA A 255 2.77 2.92 8.82
N LEU A 256 1.51 2.65 9.20
CA LEU A 256 0.59 3.70 9.64
C LEU A 256 1.10 4.42 10.89
N GLY A 257 1.51 3.67 11.91
CA GLY A 257 2.03 4.21 13.17
C GLY A 257 3.27 5.07 12.93
N ALA A 258 4.16 4.66 12.03
CA ALA A 258 5.33 5.46 11.63
C ALA A 258 4.91 6.80 11.01
N ALA A 259 3.88 6.80 10.16
CA ALA A 259 3.35 8.03 9.58
C ALA A 259 2.68 8.95 10.61
N VAL A 260 1.92 8.40 11.56
CA VAL A 260 1.32 9.18 12.65
C VAL A 260 2.40 9.78 13.56
N LEU A 261 3.43 9.02 13.91
CA LEU A 261 4.59 9.53 14.64
C LEU A 261 5.29 10.66 13.87
N ALA A 262 5.40 10.53 12.54
CA ALA A 262 6.00 11.56 11.69
C ALA A 262 5.22 12.88 11.79
N VAL A 263 3.88 12.82 11.76
CA VAL A 263 3.02 14.00 11.95
C VAL A 263 3.23 14.63 13.32
N LYS A 264 3.32 13.83 14.39
CA LYS A 264 3.50 14.32 15.76
C LYS A 264 4.94 14.82 16.04
N SER A 265 5.90 14.40 15.22
CA SER A 265 7.32 14.69 15.46
C SER A 265 7.68 16.17 15.28
N PRO A 266 8.51 16.74 16.16
CA PRO A 266 9.13 18.05 15.96
C PRO A 266 10.42 17.97 15.12
N LEU A 267 10.85 16.77 14.72
CA LEU A 267 12.10 16.58 13.97
C LEU A 267 11.99 17.08 12.53
N SER A 268 13.14 17.37 11.92
CA SER A 268 13.21 17.63 10.48
C SER A 268 12.84 16.38 9.68
N TYR A 269 12.44 16.56 8.40
CA TYR A 269 12.18 15.43 7.49
C TYR A 269 13.35 14.43 7.50
N LYS A 270 14.58 14.92 7.28
CA LYS A 270 15.77 14.08 7.25
C LYS A 270 15.98 13.32 8.56
N SER A 271 15.90 14.02 9.69
CA SER A 271 16.17 13.43 11.01
C SER A 271 15.15 12.36 11.37
N PHE A 272 13.86 12.62 11.16
CA PHE A 272 12.82 11.63 11.44
C PHE A 272 12.99 10.39 10.56
N MET A 273 13.17 10.59 9.25
CA MET A 273 13.29 9.51 8.28
C MET A 273 14.53 8.65 8.54
N LEU A 274 15.68 9.25 8.85
CA LEU A 274 16.88 8.49 9.23
C LEU A 274 16.65 7.65 10.50
N ASN A 275 16.03 8.22 11.54
CA ASN A 275 15.71 7.45 12.74
C ASN A 275 14.81 6.27 12.43
N LEU A 276 13.82 6.44 11.55
CA LEU A 276 12.93 5.37 11.13
C LEU A 276 13.66 4.28 10.34
N PHE A 277 14.54 4.65 9.39
CA PHE A 277 15.29 3.69 8.60
C PHE A 277 16.27 2.85 9.43
N MET A 278 16.86 3.45 10.48
CA MET A 278 17.80 2.75 11.36
C MET A 278 17.14 1.63 12.18
N GLU A 279 15.82 1.61 12.31
CA GLU A 279 15.08 0.54 13.01
C GLU A 279 14.87 -0.71 12.14
N GLY A 280 15.20 -0.64 10.84
CA GLY A 280 15.13 -1.78 9.92
C GLY A 280 13.71 -2.25 9.62
N GLY A 281 13.55 -3.57 9.49
CA GLY A 281 12.29 -4.21 9.09
C GLY A 281 11.89 -3.88 7.64
N ASP A 282 10.61 -3.62 7.42
CA ASP A 282 10.06 -3.14 6.14
C ASP A 282 10.33 -1.64 5.94
N SER A 283 11.61 -1.29 5.96
CA SER A 283 12.09 0.11 6.02
C SER A 283 11.68 0.93 4.79
N ASN A 284 11.60 0.32 3.60
CA ASN A 284 11.10 0.93 2.38
C ASN A 284 9.62 1.32 2.52
N SER A 285 8.75 0.42 2.99
CA SER A 285 7.32 0.69 3.11
C SER A 285 7.02 1.66 4.25
N ASN A 286 7.66 1.46 5.41
CA ASN A 286 7.57 2.38 6.54
C ASN A 286 8.02 3.80 6.12
N GLY A 287 9.13 3.90 5.40
CA GLY A 287 9.62 5.17 4.87
C GLY A 287 8.73 5.77 3.79
N CYS A 288 8.14 4.95 2.92
CA CYS A 288 7.23 5.43 1.88
C CYS A 288 6.01 6.14 2.50
N VAL A 289 5.32 5.48 3.43
CA VAL A 289 4.11 6.02 4.06
C VAL A 289 4.44 7.20 4.98
N ALA A 290 5.45 7.06 5.84
CA ALA A 290 5.85 8.14 6.74
C ALA A 290 6.40 9.35 5.98
N GLY A 291 7.19 9.13 4.94
CA GLY A 291 7.74 10.18 4.08
C GLY A 291 6.67 10.93 3.31
N ALA A 292 5.66 10.25 2.75
CA ALA A 292 4.55 10.90 2.07
C ALA A 292 3.78 11.85 3.00
N ILE A 293 3.46 11.39 4.21
CA ILE A 293 2.69 12.15 5.19
C ILE A 293 3.52 13.30 5.78
N LEU A 294 4.78 13.04 6.16
CA LEU A 294 5.67 14.08 6.66
C LEU A 294 5.99 15.12 5.58
N GLY A 295 6.17 14.69 4.34
CA GLY A 295 6.38 15.54 3.18
C GLY A 295 5.20 16.47 2.93
N CYS A 296 3.97 15.95 3.03
CA CYS A 296 2.76 16.76 2.97
C CYS A 296 2.71 17.81 4.09
N LYS A 297 3.12 17.45 5.32
CA LYS A 297 3.19 18.38 6.45
C LYS A 297 4.23 19.50 6.27
N VAL A 298 5.45 19.16 5.82
CA VAL A 298 6.58 20.12 5.78
C VAL A 298 6.70 20.88 4.46
N GLY A 299 6.13 20.35 3.38
CA GLY A 299 6.21 20.90 2.03
C GLY A 299 7.50 20.53 1.27
N TYR A 300 7.40 20.49 -0.06
CA TYR A 300 8.48 20.07 -0.97
C TYR A 300 9.79 20.83 -0.76
N SER A 301 9.73 22.15 -0.51
CA SER A 301 10.91 23.00 -0.32
C SER A 301 11.73 22.70 0.94
N LYS A 302 11.22 21.87 1.85
CA LYS A 302 11.89 21.44 3.09
C LYS A 302 12.45 20.01 3.01
N LEU A 303 12.29 19.34 1.87
CA LEU A 303 12.89 18.02 1.64
C LEU A 303 14.41 18.14 1.44
N PRO A 304 15.20 17.12 1.82
CA PRO A 304 16.66 17.17 1.68
C PRO A 304 17.08 17.23 0.20
N PRO A 305 17.77 18.30 -0.26
CA PRO A 305 18.13 18.45 -1.67
C PRO A 305 19.01 17.30 -2.18
N GLU A 306 19.89 16.77 -1.35
CA GLU A 306 20.74 15.62 -1.69
C GLU A 306 19.93 14.34 -1.94
N TRP A 307 18.77 14.17 -1.30
CA TRP A 307 17.89 13.04 -1.54
C TRP A 307 17.09 13.24 -2.82
N LEU A 308 16.58 14.46 -3.05
CA LEU A 308 15.90 14.81 -4.31
C LEU A 308 16.82 14.63 -5.52
N ASN A 309 18.07 15.10 -5.43
CA ASN A 309 19.07 14.96 -6.48
C ASN A 309 19.55 13.51 -6.67
N GLY A 310 19.35 12.65 -5.66
CA GLY A 310 19.68 11.23 -5.72
C GLY A 310 18.57 10.37 -6.32
N LEU A 311 17.37 10.93 -6.56
CA LEU A 311 16.29 10.21 -7.25
C LEU A 311 16.69 9.91 -8.69
N ARG A 312 16.23 8.75 -9.18
CA ARG A 312 16.46 8.35 -10.57
C ARG A 312 15.75 9.34 -11.50
N LYS A 313 16.47 9.80 -12.52
CA LYS A 313 16.03 10.94 -13.35
C LYS A 313 14.75 10.63 -14.12
N GLN A 314 14.67 9.43 -14.71
CA GLN A 314 13.54 9.02 -15.52
C GLN A 314 12.25 8.97 -14.69
N GLU A 315 12.29 8.40 -13.49
CA GLU A 315 11.16 8.33 -12.56
C GLU A 315 10.78 9.70 -12.02
N THR A 316 11.78 10.57 -11.78
CA THR A 316 11.53 11.94 -11.32
C THR A 316 10.81 12.76 -12.40
N GLU A 317 11.29 12.69 -13.64
CA GLU A 317 10.66 13.36 -14.78
C GLU A 317 9.24 12.83 -15.02
N TRP A 318 9.08 11.51 -15.01
CA TRP A 318 7.78 10.86 -15.14
C TRP A 318 6.80 11.30 -14.04
N LEU A 319 7.24 11.28 -12.78
CA LEU A 319 6.41 11.68 -11.65
C LEU A 319 6.02 13.16 -11.73
N ASN A 320 6.97 14.04 -12.08
CA ASN A 320 6.69 15.46 -12.27
C ASN A 320 5.64 15.70 -13.36
N LEU A 321 5.70 14.97 -14.48
CA LEU A 321 4.67 15.06 -15.53
C LEU A 321 3.28 14.66 -14.99
N LYS A 322 3.19 13.55 -14.24
CA LYS A 322 1.92 13.10 -13.64
C LYS A 322 1.39 14.09 -12.61
N ILE A 323 2.27 14.65 -11.77
CA ILE A 323 1.91 15.67 -10.78
C ILE A 323 1.41 16.94 -11.47
N ASN A 324 2.10 17.43 -12.50
CA ASN A 324 1.67 18.63 -13.24
C ASN A 324 0.30 18.42 -13.89
N HIS A 325 0.06 17.28 -14.54
CA HIS A 325 -1.28 16.97 -15.06
C HIS A 325 -2.34 16.92 -13.95
N LEU A 326 -2.01 16.40 -12.77
CA LEU A 326 -2.92 16.39 -11.64
C LEU A 326 -3.22 17.81 -11.15
N LEU A 327 -2.21 18.67 -11.01
CA LEU A 327 -2.34 20.07 -10.62
C LEU A 327 -3.21 20.84 -11.62
N ASP A 328 -2.97 20.65 -12.92
CA ASP A 328 -3.78 21.21 -14.01
C ASP A 328 -5.25 20.79 -13.88
N MET A 329 -5.52 19.50 -13.62
CA MET A 329 -6.89 18.98 -13.46
C MET A 329 -7.61 19.57 -12.25
N ILE A 330 -6.91 19.85 -11.15
CA ILE A 330 -7.51 20.42 -9.93
C ILE A 330 -7.47 21.96 -9.92
N GLY A 331 -6.98 22.60 -10.99
CA GLY A 331 -6.93 24.05 -11.13
C GLY A 331 -5.94 24.73 -10.20
N LEU A 332 -4.88 24.03 -9.79
CA LEU A 332 -3.77 24.59 -9.03
C LEU A 332 -2.57 24.85 -9.95
N PRO A 333 -1.86 25.98 -9.79
CA PRO A 333 -0.75 26.36 -10.64
C PRO A 333 0.51 25.51 -10.43
#